data_AF-X0PTT2-F1
#
_entry.id   AF-X0PTT2-F1
#
_cell.length_a   1.000
_cell.length_b   1.000
_cell.length_c   1.000
_cell.angle_alpha   90.00
_cell.angle_beta   90.00
_cell.angle_gamma   90.00
#
_symmetry.space_group_name_H-M   'P 1'
#
loop_
_entity.id
_entity.type
_entity.pdbx_description
1 polymer ?
#
loop_
_entity_poly.entity_id
_entity_poly.type
_entity_poly.pdbx_seq_one_letter_code
_entity_poly.pdbx_strand_id
1 'polypeptide(L)' 'MQAYDGDRALSVLEVGAGTGAVTSVLIPRLPDRSCLDIVEADPHFADHLRGLVNDLAAPDMRATVQRGH' A
#
# COMPACT_ATOMS: atom_id res chain seq x y z
N MET A 1 9.33 2.66 26.27
CA MET A 1 8.43 2.21 25.19
C MET A 1 7.76 3.45 24.64
N GLN A 2 8.22 3.95 23.50
CA GLN A 2 7.73 5.22 22.94
C GLN A 2 6.39 4.96 22.24
N ALA A 3 5.35 5.70 22.61
CA ALA A 3 4.05 5.60 21.97
C ALA A 3 4.19 6.02 20.49
N TYR A 4 3.68 5.19 19.58
CA TYR A 4 3.51 5.58 18.19
C TYR A 4 2.49 6.73 18.16
N ASP A 5 2.94 7.91 17.73
CA ASP A 5 2.05 9.01 17.40
C ASP A 5 1.23 8.59 16.17
N GLY A 6 -0.07 8.35 16.37
CA GLY A 6 -0.97 7.80 15.35
C GLY A 6 -1.20 8.73 14.16
N ASP A 7 -0.69 9.96 14.23
CA ASP A 7 -0.86 11.01 13.22
C ASP A 7 0.39 11.22 12.35
N ARG A 8 1.48 10.49 12.63
CA ARG A 8 2.70 10.60 11.82
C ARG A 8 2.58 9.76 10.55
N ALA A 9 2.63 10.42 9.39
CA ALA A 9 2.72 9.77 8.09
C ALA A 9 3.82 8.69 8.06
N LEU A 10 3.46 7.52 7.51
CA LEU A 10 4.32 6.34 7.44
C LEU A 10 4.82 6.12 6.02
N SER A 11 5.96 5.43 5.90
CA SER A 11 6.45 4.87 4.64
C SER A 11 6.51 3.36 4.78
N VAL A 12 5.72 2.65 3.97
CA VAL A 12 5.58 1.19 4.05
C VAL A 12 5.94 0.56 2.70
N LEU A 13 6.67 -0.55 2.76
CA LEU A 13 6.96 -1.41 1.62
C LEU A 13 6.27 -2.76 1.82
N GLU A 14 5.44 -3.16 0.86
CA GLU A 14 4.85 -4.50 0.77
C GLU A 14 5.50 -5.26 -0.39
N VAL A 15 6.08 -6.43 -0.12
CA VAL A 15 6.70 -7.29 -1.14
C VAL A 15 5.94 -8.59 -1.23
N GLY A 16 5.51 -8.97 -2.44
CA GLY A 16 4.69 -10.15 -2.68
C GLY A 16 3.26 -9.96 -2.17
N ALA A 17 2.62 -8.85 -2.55
CA ALA A 17 1.26 -8.52 -2.14
C ALA A 17 0.21 -9.53 -2.64
N GLY A 18 0.52 -10.28 -3.70
CA GLY A 18 -0.35 -11.26 -4.31
C GLY A 18 -1.73 -10.66 -4.63
N THR A 19 -2.79 -11.27 -4.12
CA THR A 19 -4.17 -10.78 -4.33
C THR A 19 -4.50 -9.45 -3.63
N GLY A 20 -3.60 -8.88 -2.81
CA GLY A 20 -3.85 -7.62 -2.09
C GLY A 20 -4.64 -7.77 -0.79
N ALA A 21 -4.66 -8.98 -0.21
CA ALA A 21 -5.35 -9.23 1.06
C ALA A 21 -4.80 -8.34 2.19
N VAL A 22 -3.47 -8.21 2.29
CA VAL A 22 -2.83 -7.30 3.26
C VAL A 22 -3.01 -5.86 2.82
N THR A 23 -2.74 -5.53 1.55
CA THR A 23 -2.95 -4.18 0.98
C THR A 23 -4.32 -3.59 1.31
N SER A 24 -5.40 -4.35 1.09
CA SER A 24 -6.79 -3.88 1.32
C SER A 24 -7.10 -3.55 2.78
N VAL A 25 -6.43 -4.23 3.70
CA VAL A 25 -6.56 -4.03 5.14
C VAL A 25 -5.63 -2.89 5.60
N LEU A 26 -4.45 -2.79 5.00
CA LEU A 26 -3.42 -1.82 5.36
C LEU A 26 -3.81 -0.40 4.97
N ILE A 27 -4.22 -0.17 3.71
CA ILE A 27 -4.52 1.16 3.17
C ILE A 27 -5.44 2.00 4.08
N PRO A 28 -6.62 1.53 4.53
CA PRO A 28 -7.51 2.34 5.36
C PRO A 28 -7.01 2.56 6.79
N ARG A 29 -5.90 1.93 7.19
CA ARG A 29 -5.27 2.08 8.52
C ARG A 29 -4.03 2.95 8.48
N LEU A 30 -3.55 3.33 7.30
CA LEU A 30 -2.42 4.24 7.18
C LEU A 30 -2.87 5.66 7.54
N PRO A 31 -2.07 6.41 8.32
CA PRO A 31 -2.32 7.84 8.52
C PRO A 31 -2.35 8.60 7.19
N ASP A 32 -3.05 9.72 7.16
CA ASP A 32 -3.07 10.63 6.02
C ASP A 32 -1.65 10.97 5.56
N ARG A 33 -1.47 11.18 4.25
CA ARG A 33 -0.17 11.47 3.61
C ARG A 33 0.89 10.36 3.70
N SER A 34 0.51 9.16 4.15
CA SER A 34 1.43 8.01 4.14
C SER A 34 1.79 7.58 2.72
N CYS A 35 2.89 6.84 2.61
CA CYS A 35 3.36 6.22 1.38
C CYS A 35 3.29 4.69 1.49
N LEU A 36 2.76 4.03 0.46
CA LEU A 36 2.76 2.58 0.31
C LEU A 36 3.39 2.21 -1.05
N ASP A 37 4.55 1.58 -1.00
CA ASP A 37 5.18 1.00 -2.19
C ASP A 37 4.94 -0.51 -2.20
N ILE A 38 4.42 -1.03 -3.31
CA ILE A 38 4.06 -2.44 -3.46
C ILE A 38 4.90 -3.04 -4.59
N VAL A 39 5.54 -4.17 -4.31
CA VAL A 39 6.28 -4.96 -5.31
C VAL A 39 5.59 -6.31 -5.48
N GLU A 40 5.16 -6.62 -6.70
CA GLU A 40 4.53 -7.89 -7.05
C GLU A 40 5.14 -8.45 -8.33
N ALA A 41 5.57 -9.71 -8.32
CA ALA A 41 6.21 -10.34 -9.47
C ALA A 41 5.19 -10.81 -10.52
N ASP A 42 4.02 -11.29 -10.09
CA ASP A 42 2.99 -11.74 -11.02
C ASP A 42 2.30 -10.54 -11.70
N PRO A 43 2.30 -10.49 -13.04
CA PRO A 43 1.76 -9.35 -13.77
C PRO A 43 0.24 -9.18 -13.59
N HIS A 44 -0.51 -10.26 -13.42
CA HIS A 44 -1.96 -10.20 -13.24
C HIS A 44 -2.31 -9.61 -11.87
N PHE A 45 -1.58 -10.03 -10.84
CA PHE A 45 -1.73 -9.47 -9.51
C PHE A 45 -1.27 -8.02 -9.45
N ALA A 46 -0.16 -7.65 -10.09
CA ALA A 46 0.26 -6.26 -10.19
C ALA A 46 -0.81 -5.37 -10.84
N ASP A 47 -1.47 -5.85 -11.89
CA ASP A 47 -2.54 -5.11 -12.57
C ASP A 47 -3.80 -5.01 -11.69
N HIS A 48 -4.18 -6.09 -10.99
CA HIS A 48 -5.26 -6.09 -10.01
C HIS A 48 -4.99 -5.11 -8.84
N LEU A 49 -3.78 -5.12 -8.30
CA LEU A 49 -3.35 -4.25 -7.20
C LEU A 49 -3.41 -2.77 -7.57
N ARG A 50 -3.13 -2.41 -8.83
CA ARG A 50 -3.30 -1.01 -9.29
C ARG A 50 -4.75 -0.56 -9.21
N GLY A 51 -5.70 -1.41 -9.58
CA GLY A 51 -7.13 -1.13 -9.41
C GLY A 51 -7.48 -0.98 -7.93
N LEU A 52 -7.09 -1.95 -7.11
CA LEU A 52 -7.36 -1.95 -5.66
C LEU A 52 -6.80 -0.71 -4.96
N VAL A 53 -5.56 -0.31 -5.28
CA VAL A 53 -4.94 0.90 -4.73
C VAL A 53 -5.70 2.15 -5.16
N ASN A 54 -6.07 2.27 -6.44
CA ASN A 54 -6.81 3.44 -6.93
C ASN A 54 -8.18 3.58 -6.27
N ASP A 55 -8.83 2.46 -5.93
CA ASP A 55 -10.15 2.45 -5.29
C ASP A 55 -10.09 2.76 -3.79
N LEU A 56 -8.99 2.39 -3.11
CA LEU A 56 -8.88 2.47 -1.65
C LEU A 56 -8.04 3.63 -1.13
N ALA A 57 -7.08 4.13 -1.92
CA ALA A 57 -6.14 5.15 -1.45
C ALA A 57 -6.86 6.46 -1.11
N ALA A 58 -6.50 7.03 0.06
CA ALA A 58 -6.93 8.38 0.41
C ALA A 58 -6.34 9.41 -0.57
N PRO A 59 -7.00 10.55 -0.82
CA PRO A 59 -6.58 11.53 -1.84
C PRO A 59 -5.14 12.07 -1.68
N ASP A 60 -4.63 12.12 -0.46
CA ASP A 60 -3.29 12.61 -0.14
C ASP A 60 -2.28 11.50 0.14
N MET A 61 -2.70 10.23 0.12
CA MET A 61 -1.84 9.06 0.23
C MET A 61 -1.13 8.80 -1.09
N ARG A 62 0.18 8.54 -1.04
CA ARG A 62 0.93 8.05 -2.22
C ARG A 62 0.95 6.53 -2.19
N ALA A 63 0.47 5.89 -3.23
CA ALA A 63 0.61 4.44 -3.38
C ALA A 63 1.10 4.06 -4.77
N THR A 64 2.07 3.15 -4.84
CA THR A 64 2.67 2.71 -6.10
C THR A 64 2.74 1.19 -6.17
N VAL A 65 2.55 0.64 -7.37
CA VAL A 65 2.66 -0.80 -7.63
C VAL A 65 3.70 -1.03 -8.73
N GLN A 66 4.80 -1.68 -8.35
CA GLN A 66 5.92 -2.03 -9.21
C GLN A 66 5.91 -3.54 -9.48
N ARG A 67 6.28 -3.92 -10.72
CA ARG A 67 6.51 -5.34 -11.02
C ARG A 67 7.87 -5.76 -10.47
N GLY A 68 7.92 -6.91 -9.81
CA GLY A 68 9.18 -7.56 -9.42
C GLY A 68 10.01 -7.91 -10.66
N HIS A 69 11.32 -7.71 -10.58
CA HIS A 69 12.28 -8.07 -11.63
C HIS A 69 12.53 -9.57 -11.71
#